data_AF-A0A067BUB0-F1
#
_entry.id   AF-A0A067BUB0-F1
#
_cell.length_a   1.000
_cell.length_b   1.000
_cell.length_c   1.000
_cell.angle_alpha   90.00
_cell.angle_beta   90.00
_cell.angle_gamma   90.00
#
_symmetry.space_group_name_H-M   'P 1'
#
loop_
_entity.id
_entity.type
_entity.pdbx_description
1 polymer ?
#
loop_
_entity_poly.entity_id
_entity_poly.type
_entity_poly.pdbx_seq_one_letter_code
_entity_poly.pdbx_strand_id
1 'polypeptide(L)'
;MAFKQSAGGYLTVKDNQVVHMHPSCVLDDKPEWVLYNEFVLTSKNYIRLNTRVKGEWLVELAPHYYDLENFPECEAKRELEALYRRLQAKLKK
;
A
#
# COMPACT_ATOMS: atom_id res chain seq x y z
N MET A 1 -0.52 0.79 6.13
CA MET A 1 -0.50 0.18 4.77
C MET A 1 0.84 0.45 4.11
N ALA A 2 1.32 -0.47 3.30
CA ALA A 2 2.47 -0.25 2.43
C ALA A 2 2.20 -0.77 1.01
N PHE A 3 2.83 -0.12 0.03
CA PHE A 3 2.74 -0.44 -1.39
C PHE A 3 4.10 -0.91 -1.92
N LYS A 4 4.11 -1.98 -2.69
CA LYS A 4 5.32 -2.59 -3.26
C LYS A 4 5.90 -1.69 -4.34
N GLN A 5 7.19 -1.37 -4.24
CA GLN A 5 7.86 -0.56 -5.25
C GLN A 5 8.44 -1.40 -6.39
N SER A 6 8.54 -0.80 -7.57
CA SER A 6 9.20 -1.38 -8.75
C SER A 6 10.67 -1.75 -8.50
N ALA A 7 11.40 -0.90 -7.79
CA ALA A 7 12.80 -1.10 -7.40
C ALA A 7 13.01 -2.17 -6.30
N GLY A 8 11.92 -2.77 -5.81
CA GLY A 8 11.91 -3.71 -4.70
C GLY A 8 11.67 -3.06 -3.34
N GLY A 9 11.19 -3.86 -2.38
CA GLY A 9 10.76 -3.35 -1.07
C GLY A 9 9.34 -2.77 -1.10
N TYR A 10 9.00 -2.07 -0.03
CA TYR A 10 7.69 -1.47 0.18
C TYR A 10 7.85 -0.01 0.61
N LEU A 11 6.88 0.81 0.24
CA LEU A 11 6.76 2.20 0.67
C LEU A 11 5.52 2.34 1.55
N THR A 12 5.68 2.89 2.75
CA THR A 12 4.51 3.18 3.59
C THR A 12 3.66 4.26 2.94
N VAL A 13 2.34 4.06 3.01
CA VAL A 13 1.36 5.04 2.56
C VAL A 13 1.50 6.32 3.41
N LYS A 14 1.40 7.49 2.77
CA LYS A 14 1.52 8.85 3.35
C LYS A 14 2.90 9.25 3.88
N ASP A 15 3.60 8.38 4.59
CA ASP A 15 4.89 8.72 5.18
C ASP A 15 6.08 8.47 4.24
N ASN A 16 5.85 7.78 3.12
CA ASN A 16 6.87 7.44 2.12
C ASN A 16 8.13 6.80 2.73
N GLN A 17 7.97 5.99 3.78
CA GLN A 17 9.09 5.30 4.40
C GLN A 17 9.37 4.00 3.66
N VAL A 18 10.64 3.80 3.30
CA VAL A 18 11.09 2.54 2.70
C VAL A 18 11.17 1.49 3.80
N VAL A 19 10.44 0.40 3.60
CA VAL A 19 10.35 -0.73 4.52
C VAL A 19 10.48 -2.05 3.77
N HIS A 20 10.87 -3.09 4.51
CA HIS A 20 10.93 -4.45 4.01
C HIS A 20 10.01 -5.36 4.82
N MET A 21 9.54 -6.44 4.21
CA MET A 21 8.92 -7.51 4.99
C MET A 21 9.94 -8.09 5.95
N HIS A 22 9.54 -8.23 7.21
CA HIS A 22 10.40 -8.88 8.21
C HIS A 22 10.70 -10.34 7.81
N PRO A 23 11.91 -10.88 8.08
CA PRO A 23 12.26 -12.25 7.71
C PRO A 23 11.35 -13.34 8.28
N SER A 24 10.61 -13.05 9.36
CA SER A 24 9.60 -13.97 9.93
C SER A 24 8.27 -13.99 9.15
N CYS A 25 8.15 -13.27 8.04
CA CYS A 25 6.94 -13.24 7.24
C CYS A 25 6.78 -14.58 6.49
N VAL A 26 5.57 -15.13 6.55
CA VAL A 26 5.21 -16.42 5.91
C VAL A 26 4.61 -16.25 4.52
N LEU A 27 4.58 -15.02 3.99
CA LEU A 27 4.11 -14.78 2.63
C LEU A 27 5.20 -15.17 1.64
N ASP A 28 4.93 -16.20 0.84
CA ASP A 28 5.85 -16.68 -0.20
C ASP A 28 5.96 -15.71 -1.38
N ASP A 29 4.92 -14.92 -1.62
CA ASP A 29 4.88 -13.91 -2.66
C ASP A 29 4.91 -12.49 -2.09
N LYS A 30 5.20 -11.53 -2.96
CA LYS A 30 5.27 -10.10 -2.64
C LYS A 30 4.05 -9.40 -3.24
N PRO A 31 2.89 -9.37 -2.55
CA PRO A 31 1.70 -8.65 -3.00
C PRO A 31 1.97 -7.16 -3.17
N GLU A 32 1.20 -6.51 -4.05
CA GLU A 32 1.31 -5.07 -4.31
C GLU A 32 0.92 -4.23 -3.09
N TRP A 33 -0.16 -4.60 -2.41
CA TRP A 33 -0.66 -3.91 -1.22
C TRP A 33 -0.61 -4.82 0.00
N VAL A 34 -0.04 -4.29 1.09
CA VAL A 34 -0.01 -4.97 2.39
C VAL A 34 -0.50 -4.07 3.50
N LEU A 35 -1.33 -4.65 4.35
CA LEU A 35 -1.62 -4.12 5.68
C LEU A 35 -0.61 -4.72 6.65
N TYR A 36 0.04 -3.89 7.45
CA TYR A 36 0.95 -4.32 8.51
C TYR A 36 0.40 -3.86 9.86
N ASN A 37 0.64 -4.64 10.91
CA ASN A 37 0.26 -4.28 12.28
C ASN A 37 1.41 -3.65 13.06
N GLU A 38 2.65 -4.04 12.77
CA GLU A 38 3.81 -3.57 13.53
C GLU A 38 4.86 -2.97 12.59
N PHE A 39 5.44 -1.85 13.04
CA PHE A 39 6.61 -1.23 12.45
C PHE A 39 7.81 -1.45 13.36
N VAL A 40 8.88 -2.06 12.82
CA VAL A 40 10.10 -2.38 13.56
C VAL A 40 11.23 -1.50 13.03
N LEU A 41 11.65 -0.55 13.87
CA LEU A 41 12.73 0.40 13.59
C LEU A 41 14.08 -0.21 13.98
N THR A 42 14.96 -0.45 13.01
CA THR A 42 16.34 -0.92 13.22
C THR A 42 17.28 -0.27 12.20
N SER A 43 18.45 -0.86 11.91
CA SER A 43 19.29 -0.44 10.77
C SER A 43 18.57 -0.54 9.41
N LYS A 44 17.58 -1.43 9.29
CA LYS A 44 16.63 -1.46 8.18
C LYS A 44 15.21 -1.48 8.77
N ASN A 45 14.29 -0.74 8.17
CA ASN A 45 12.92 -0.71 8.67
C ASN A 45 12.16 -1.94 8.18
N TYR A 46 11.45 -2.60 9.09
CA TYR A 46 10.67 -3.79 8.78
C TYR A 46 9.22 -3.64 9.17
N ILE A 47 8.35 -4.30 8.41
CA ILE A 47 6.92 -4.46 8.72
C ILE A 47 6.61 -5.92 9.06
N ARG A 48 5.86 -6.14 10.15
CA ARG A 48 5.46 -7.48 10.63
C ARG A 48 3.94 -7.65 10.62
N LEU A 49 3.52 -8.91 10.65
CA LEU A 49 2.13 -9.34 10.59
C LEU A 49 1.43 -8.78 9.34
N ASN A 50 2.04 -9.04 8.18
CA ASN A 50 1.58 -8.52 6.90
C ASN A 50 0.38 -9.34 6.38
N THR A 51 -0.69 -8.65 6.02
CA THR A 51 -1.88 -9.23 5.38
C THR A 51 -2.00 -8.69 3.95
N ARG A 52 -2.22 -9.58 2.98
CA ARG A 52 -2.52 -9.16 1.60
C ARG A 52 -3.85 -8.42 1.56
N VAL A 53 -3.87 -7.28 0.88
CA VAL A 53 -5.09 -6.52 0.65
C VAL A 53 -5.22 -6.18 -0.85
N LYS A 54 -6.45 -6.04 -1.34
CA LYS A 54 -6.70 -5.49 -2.69
C LYS A 54 -6.81 -3.97 -2.60
N GLY A 55 -6.16 -3.25 -3.52
CA GLY A 55 -6.23 -1.79 -3.55
C GLY A 55 -7.65 -1.23 -3.68
N GLU A 56 -8.54 -1.94 -4.38
CA GLU A 56 -9.96 -1.57 -4.55
C GLU A 56 -10.67 -1.39 -3.19
N TRP A 57 -10.39 -2.26 -2.21
CA TRP A 57 -11.01 -2.17 -0.89
C TRP A 57 -10.59 -0.91 -0.12
N LEU A 58 -9.41 -0.38 -0.40
CA LEU A 58 -8.89 0.81 0.28
C LEU A 58 -9.69 2.04 -0.11
N VAL A 59 -9.92 2.22 -1.41
CA VAL A 59 -10.67 3.35 -1.96
C VAL A 59 -12.18 3.23 -1.71
N GLU A 60 -12.71 2.01 -1.58
CA GLU A 60 -14.10 1.77 -1.25
C GLU A 60 -14.40 1.99 0.25
N LEU A 61 -13.57 1.47 1.15
CA LEU A 61 -13.83 1.51 2.60
C LEU A 61 -13.41 2.83 3.25
N ALA A 62 -12.36 3.47 2.76
CA ALA A 62 -11.78 4.66 3.37
C ALA A 62 -11.37 5.74 2.35
N PRO A 63 -12.29 6.21 1.48
CA PRO A 63 -11.97 7.21 0.46
C PRO A 63 -11.38 8.50 1.05
N HIS A 64 -11.85 8.92 2.24
CA HIS A 64 -11.34 10.08 2.95
C HIS A 64 -9.87 9.95 3.37
N TYR A 65 -9.40 8.74 3.64
CA TYR A 65 -8.00 8.50 4.00
C TYR A 65 -7.12 8.43 2.75
N TYR A 66 -7.62 7.84 1.66
CA TYR A 66 -6.95 7.71 0.37
C TYR A 66 -7.37 8.80 -0.63
N ASP A 67 -7.53 10.03 -0.14
CA ASP A 67 -7.84 11.18 -0.97
C ASP A 67 -6.60 11.61 -1.78
N LEU A 68 -6.74 11.65 -3.10
CA LEU A 68 -5.67 11.95 -4.05
C LEU A 68 -5.14 13.38 -3.95
N GLU A 69 -5.98 14.34 -3.53
CA GLU A 69 -5.57 15.75 -3.40
C GLU A 69 -4.53 15.93 -2.29
N ASN A 70 -4.68 15.18 -1.20
CA ASN A 70 -3.81 15.23 -0.03
C ASN A 70 -2.85 14.02 0.05
N PHE A 71 -2.74 13.23 -1.02
CA PHE A 71 -1.83 12.08 -1.07
C PHE A 71 -0.47 12.51 -1.62
N PRO A 72 0.65 12.12 -0.97
CA PRO A 72 1.98 12.47 -1.46
C PRO A 72 2.27 11.83 -2.82
N GLU A 73 3.08 12.50 -3.64
CA GLU A 73 3.54 11.96 -4.92
C GLU A 73 4.43 10.73 -4.71
N CYS A 74 3.93 9.56 -5.10
CA CYS A 74 4.66 8.29 -5.08
C CYS A 74 4.02 7.25 -6.01
N GLU A 75 4.66 6.08 -6.19
CA GLU A 75 4.10 4.99 -7.02
C GLU A 75 2.70 4.55 -6.52
N ALA A 76 2.47 4.57 -5.21
CA ALA A 76 1.17 4.22 -4.63
C ALA A 76 0.06 5.20 -5.06
N LYS A 77 0.37 6.49 -5.23
CA LYS A 77 -0.60 7.50 -5.72
C LYS A 77 -1.06 7.17 -7.13
N ARG A 78 -0.12 6.83 -8.02
CA ARG A 78 -0.42 6.47 -9.43
C ARG A 78 -1.33 5.24 -9.51
N GLU A 79 -1.08 4.25 -8.66
CA GLU A 79 -1.97 3.08 -8.57
C GLU A 79 -3.35 3.45 -7.99
N LEU A 80 -3.42 4.31 -6.97
CA LEU A 80 -4.69 4.81 -6.45
C LEU A 80 -5.50 5.57 -7.52
N GLU A 81 -4.86 6.42 -8.33
CA GLU A 81 -5.50 7.09 -9.46
C GLU A 81 -6.10 6.08 -10.46
N ALA A 82 -5.34 5.03 -10.80
CA ALA A 82 -5.82 3.97 -11.67
C ALA A 82 -7.01 3.21 -11.05
N LEU A 83 -6.98 2.95 -9.74
CA LEU A 83 -8.07 2.30 -9.01
C LEU A 83 -9.33 3.16 -8.98
N TYR A 84 -9.22 4.47 -8.70
CA TYR A 84 -10.35 5.39 -8.74
C TYR A 84 -10.98 5.47 -10.15
N ARG A 85 -10.17 5.49 -11.21
CA ARG A 85 -10.68 5.43 -12.60
C ARG A 85 -11.47 4.14 -12.86
N ARG A 86 -10.98 2.99 -12.39
CA ARG A 86 -11.68 1.69 -12.51
C ARG A 86 -12.98 1.69 -11.72
N LEU A 87 -12.99 2.23 -10.50
CA LEU A 87 -14.18 2.30 -9.65
C LEU A 87 -15.26 3.18 -10.29
N GLN A 88 -14.89 4.35 -10.84
CA GLN A 88 -15.82 5.21 -11.57
C GLN A 88 -16.40 4.52 -12.81
N ALA A 89 -15.60 3.73 -13.53
CA ALA A 89 -16.09 2.97 -14.67
C ALA A 89 -17.07 1.86 -14.26
N LYS A 90 -16.90 1.24 -13.09
CA LYS A 90 -17.84 0.26 -12.52
C LYS A 90 -19.17 0.91 -12.11
N LEU A 91 -19.14 2.10 -11.51
CA LEU A 91 -20.36 2.81 -11.06
C LEU A 91 -21.23 3.36 -12.20
N LYS A 92 -20.66 3.53 -13.40
CA LYS A 92 -21.38 4.01 -14.59
C LYS A 92 -22.05 2.89 -15.40
N LYS A 93 -21.87 1.63 -15.00
CA LYS A 93 -22.54 0.46 -15.58
C LYS A 93 -23.76 0.08 -14.74
#